data_AF-A0A520RCE9-F1
#
_entry.id   AF-A0A520RCE9-F1
#
_cell.length_a   1.000
_cell.length_b   1.000
_cell.length_c   1.000
_cell.angle_alpha   90.00
_cell.angle_beta   90.00
_cell.angle_gamma   90.00
#
_symmetry.space_group_name_H-M   'P 1'
#
loop_
_entity.id
_entity.type
_entity.pdbx_description
1 polymer ?
#
loop_
_entity_poly.entity_id
_entity_poly.type
_entity_poly.pdbx_seq_one_letter_code
_entity_poly.pdbx_strand_id
1 'polypeptide(L)'
;SGVLPGISTAAPGVHGAGDKRIQAYCFRMCLTNHPENRIPFEKPEGYDSDQYELLLRIFDAGWRETFRKFDPIPNRKTDTNNHGPFSTDHIGFNYAYPEGSYEERKAIIQEHANYQKGLMYCIANDPRVPEEVRNKMASFGLSKDEFTDNGGWPHQIYVRESRRMIGSHVMTENELLKRRPTPQSVGMGSYAMDSHNVQRYITPEGFTQNEGDIGVSTRGPYEISYGSLTPKKEQCENLLVPVCVSSSHIAFGSIRMEPVFMILGQSAATAAMMCLDSGGLAVQDLPYKQLRSRLLEDGQVLAMASQIQSSPSTLKGVVVDDLQARHSSGWKSSRAIHPFHELGYQHDGNSGNGRYWAQFKTALSPGVHEVRMTYTANPNRATNVPVEIHHRFGIARIRVNQQETPAIDGFASSLGSYEFNESGMVVIGNEGTDGHVIIDAVQWIRK
;
A
#
# COMPACT_ATOMS: atom_id res chain seq x y z
N SER A 1 -1.52 16.48 -36.66
CA SER A 1 -0.97 15.47 -35.73
C SER A 1 -2.04 14.42 -35.51
N GLY A 2 -1.72 13.11 -35.56
CA GLY A 2 -2.68 12.01 -35.36
C GLY A 2 -2.76 11.49 -33.92
N VAL A 3 -2.27 12.27 -32.95
CA VAL A 3 -2.29 11.92 -31.52
C VAL A 3 -3.68 12.13 -30.95
N LEU A 4 -4.20 11.14 -30.22
CA LEU A 4 -5.52 11.22 -29.59
C LEU A 4 -5.51 12.12 -28.34
N PRO A 5 -6.66 12.71 -27.96
CA PRO A 5 -6.77 13.54 -26.77
C PRO A 5 -6.31 12.83 -25.49
N GLY A 6 -5.72 13.59 -24.57
CA GLY A 6 -5.27 13.09 -23.26
C GLY A 6 -4.06 12.14 -23.29
N ILE A 7 -3.33 12.05 -24.42
CA ILE A 7 -2.08 11.30 -24.54
C ILE A 7 -0.90 12.27 -24.65
N SER A 8 0.05 12.19 -23.72
CA SER A 8 1.28 12.95 -23.74
C SER A 8 2.24 12.44 -24.82
N THR A 9 2.78 13.37 -25.62
CA THR A 9 3.89 13.09 -26.55
C THR A 9 5.26 13.25 -25.90
N ALA A 10 5.32 13.67 -24.63
CA ALA A 10 6.57 13.78 -23.89
C ALA A 10 7.01 12.41 -23.36
N ALA A 11 8.32 12.23 -23.18
CA ALA A 11 8.86 11.05 -22.50
C ALA A 11 8.30 10.95 -21.06
N PRO A 12 8.08 9.73 -20.52
CA PRO A 12 7.50 9.54 -19.19
C PRO A 12 8.39 10.09 -18.06
N GLY A 13 9.67 10.32 -18.33
CA GLY A 13 10.66 10.87 -17.40
C GLY A 13 11.81 9.91 -17.17
N VAL A 14 12.65 10.23 -16.18
CA VAL A 14 13.75 9.36 -15.75
C VAL A 14 13.27 8.53 -14.55
N HIS A 15 13.43 7.21 -14.62
CA HIS A 15 13.03 6.31 -13.54
C HIS A 15 13.70 6.70 -12.21
N GLY A 16 12.88 6.87 -11.16
CA GLY A 16 13.33 7.26 -9.81
C GLY A 16 13.50 8.77 -9.60
N ALA A 17 13.32 9.60 -10.63
CA ALA A 17 13.24 11.04 -10.45
C ALA A 17 11.86 11.43 -9.92
N GLY A 18 11.82 12.43 -9.03
CA GLY A 18 10.57 13.03 -8.58
C GLY A 18 9.94 13.91 -9.67
N ASP A 19 8.62 14.06 -9.64
CA ASP A 19 7.86 14.92 -10.54
C ASP A 19 6.70 15.63 -9.80
N LYS A 20 5.83 16.32 -10.55
CA LYS A 20 4.69 17.08 -10.02
C LYS A 20 3.32 16.42 -10.27
N ARG A 21 3.31 15.24 -10.88
CA ARG A 21 2.10 14.52 -11.26
C ARG A 21 1.51 13.87 -10.01
N ILE A 22 0.19 13.81 -9.98
CA ILE A 22 -0.59 13.27 -8.87
C ILE A 22 -1.70 12.39 -9.42
N GLN A 23 -2.29 11.57 -8.54
CA GLN A 23 -3.37 10.66 -8.89
C GLN A 23 -4.52 11.39 -9.58
N ALA A 24 -5.04 10.82 -10.66
CA ALA A 24 -6.17 11.38 -11.38
C ALA A 24 -7.40 11.56 -10.47
N TYR A 25 -8.18 12.59 -10.77
CA TYR A 25 -9.45 12.84 -10.09
C TYR A 25 -10.62 12.36 -10.96
N CYS A 26 -11.75 12.11 -10.32
CA CYS A 26 -13.01 11.74 -10.97
C CYS A 26 -14.19 12.15 -10.09
N PHE A 27 -15.40 12.08 -10.62
CA PHE A 27 -16.61 12.05 -9.78
C PHE A 27 -16.96 10.59 -9.47
N ARG A 28 -17.31 10.29 -8.22
CA ARG A 28 -17.95 9.01 -7.90
C ARG A 28 -19.45 9.14 -8.13
N MET A 29 -20.00 8.37 -9.05
CA MET A 29 -21.39 8.52 -9.46
C MET A 29 -22.28 7.54 -8.71
N CYS A 30 -23.41 8.05 -8.19
CA CYS A 30 -24.50 7.21 -7.72
C CYS A 30 -25.42 6.89 -8.90
N LEU A 31 -25.21 5.74 -9.56
CA LEU A 31 -26.00 5.36 -10.73
C LEU A 31 -27.11 4.40 -10.35
N THR A 32 -28.19 4.39 -11.13
CA THR A 32 -29.29 3.44 -10.96
C THR A 32 -29.77 2.88 -12.29
N ASN A 33 -30.24 1.64 -12.27
CA ASN A 33 -30.99 1.03 -13.35
C ASN A 33 -32.48 0.83 -12.98
N HIS A 34 -32.98 1.56 -11.97
CA HIS A 34 -34.39 1.60 -11.62
C HIS A 34 -35.14 2.58 -12.55
N PRO A 35 -36.02 2.14 -13.45
CA PRO A 35 -36.56 3.00 -14.51
C PRO A 35 -37.24 4.28 -14.01
N GLU A 36 -37.99 4.22 -12.91
CA GLU A 36 -38.70 5.38 -12.35
C GLU A 36 -37.76 6.39 -11.69
N ASN A 37 -36.62 5.93 -11.15
CA ASN A 37 -35.62 6.75 -10.47
C ASN A 37 -34.43 7.14 -11.37
N ARG A 38 -34.46 6.79 -12.66
CA ARG A 38 -33.33 6.98 -13.57
C ARG A 38 -33.43 8.29 -14.35
N ILE A 39 -32.39 9.10 -14.31
CA ILE A 39 -32.13 10.19 -15.24
C ILE A 39 -31.16 9.65 -16.31
N PRO A 40 -31.58 9.56 -17.59
CA PRO A 40 -30.69 9.09 -18.65
C PRO A 40 -29.44 9.96 -18.81
N PHE A 41 -28.36 9.39 -19.34
CA PHE A 41 -27.19 10.18 -19.74
C PHE A 41 -27.52 10.99 -20.99
N GLU A 42 -27.83 12.27 -20.81
CA GLU A 42 -28.08 13.21 -21.90
C GLU A 42 -26.78 13.58 -22.61
N LYS A 43 -26.88 13.98 -23.89
CA LYS A 43 -25.74 14.49 -24.66
C LYS A 43 -25.27 15.80 -24.03
N PRO A 44 -24.05 15.88 -23.46
CA PRO A 44 -23.59 17.10 -22.84
C PRO A 44 -23.41 18.24 -23.84
N GLU A 45 -23.59 19.48 -23.40
CA GLU A 45 -23.19 20.65 -24.17
C GLU A 45 -21.69 20.59 -24.49
N GLY A 46 -21.32 20.89 -25.73
CA GLY A 46 -19.93 20.81 -26.18
C GLY A 46 -19.37 19.39 -26.32
N TYR A 47 -20.21 18.35 -26.30
CA TYR A 47 -19.77 16.96 -26.49
C TYR A 47 -19.02 16.77 -27.81
N ASP A 48 -17.78 16.31 -27.69
CA ASP A 48 -16.90 15.90 -28.78
C ASP A 48 -16.60 14.40 -28.65
N SER A 49 -16.98 13.62 -29.66
CA SER A 49 -16.74 12.17 -29.68
C SER A 49 -15.27 11.81 -29.79
N ASP A 50 -14.44 12.68 -30.37
CA ASP A 50 -13.03 12.40 -30.62
C ASP A 50 -12.23 12.29 -29.31
N GLN A 51 -12.75 12.87 -28.22
CA GLN A 51 -12.21 12.71 -26.85
C GLN A 51 -12.21 11.26 -26.37
N TYR A 52 -13.08 10.41 -26.92
CA TYR A 52 -13.26 9.02 -26.50
C TYR A 52 -12.75 8.02 -27.54
N GLU A 53 -12.06 8.47 -28.58
CA GLU A 53 -11.53 7.60 -29.64
C GLU A 53 -10.62 6.49 -29.09
N LEU A 54 -9.83 6.76 -28.04
CA LEU A 54 -9.01 5.74 -27.39
C LEU A 54 -9.86 4.65 -26.72
N LEU A 55 -10.97 5.02 -26.06
CA LEU A 55 -11.89 4.07 -25.45
C LEU A 55 -12.49 3.13 -26.51
N LEU A 56 -12.86 3.68 -27.66
CA LEU A 56 -13.45 2.90 -28.75
C LEU A 56 -12.44 1.88 -29.31
N ARG A 57 -11.18 2.29 -29.51
CA ARG A 57 -10.10 1.38 -29.92
C ARG A 57 -9.81 0.29 -28.88
N ILE A 58 -9.97 0.60 -27.59
CA ILE A 58 -9.86 -0.39 -26.50
C ILE A 58 -11.00 -1.42 -26.59
N PHE A 59 -12.21 -0.99 -26.93
CA PHE A 59 -13.32 -1.93 -27.18
C PHE A 59 -13.06 -2.78 -28.43
N ASP A 60 -12.54 -2.21 -29.51
CA ASP A 60 -12.17 -2.96 -30.72
C ASP A 60 -11.08 -3.99 -30.45
N ALA A 61 -10.14 -3.67 -29.54
CA ALA A 61 -9.13 -4.61 -29.05
C ALA A 61 -9.67 -5.71 -28.11
N GLY A 62 -10.97 -5.70 -27.80
CA GLY A 62 -11.66 -6.80 -27.11
C GLY A 62 -11.89 -6.61 -25.60
N TRP A 63 -11.61 -5.43 -25.03
CA TRP A 63 -11.87 -5.20 -23.60
C TRP A 63 -13.37 -5.13 -23.29
N ARG A 64 -13.85 -5.79 -22.23
CA ARG A 64 -15.30 -5.90 -21.89
C ARG A 64 -15.61 -5.74 -20.39
N GLU A 65 -14.71 -5.13 -19.63
CA GLU A 65 -14.83 -5.06 -18.15
C GLU A 65 -15.48 -3.78 -17.62
N THR A 66 -16.17 -3.00 -18.45
CA THR A 66 -16.78 -1.69 -18.14
C THR A 66 -17.53 -1.63 -16.80
N PHE A 67 -18.19 -2.71 -16.40
CA PHE A 67 -19.08 -2.74 -15.23
C PHE A 67 -18.45 -3.35 -13.96
N ARG A 68 -17.12 -3.58 -13.93
CA ARG A 68 -16.44 -4.16 -12.75
C ARG A 68 -16.47 -3.27 -11.51
N LYS A 69 -16.60 -1.95 -11.68
CA LYS A 69 -16.70 -0.95 -10.60
C LYS A 69 -18.03 -0.22 -10.59
N PHE A 70 -19.10 -0.98 -10.82
CA PHE A 70 -20.48 -0.58 -10.57
C PHE A 70 -20.91 -1.28 -9.27
N ASP A 71 -20.24 -0.92 -8.17
CA ASP A 71 -20.36 -1.63 -6.90
C ASP A 71 -21.78 -1.39 -6.33
N PRO A 72 -22.61 -2.43 -6.14
CA PRO A 72 -24.00 -2.24 -5.73
C PRO A 72 -24.06 -1.69 -4.30
N ILE A 73 -24.88 -0.67 -4.11
CA ILE A 73 -25.22 -0.11 -2.80
C ILE A 73 -26.75 -0.21 -2.59
N PRO A 74 -27.27 0.03 -1.37
CA PRO A 74 -28.70 -0.05 -1.09
C PRO A 74 -29.56 0.77 -2.07
N ASN A 75 -30.86 0.43 -2.15
CA ASN A 75 -31.85 1.12 -2.99
C ASN A 75 -31.63 1.02 -4.51
N ARG A 76 -31.06 -0.10 -4.98
CA ARG A 76 -30.82 -0.38 -6.41
C ARG A 76 -29.96 0.71 -7.07
N LYS A 77 -28.93 1.11 -6.37
CA LYS A 77 -27.95 2.11 -6.81
C LYS A 77 -26.56 1.47 -6.88
N THR A 78 -25.60 2.18 -7.46
CA THR A 78 -24.20 1.78 -7.48
C THR A 78 -23.33 2.91 -7.00
N ASP A 79 -22.24 2.58 -6.31
CA ASP A 79 -21.08 3.45 -6.16
C ASP A 79 -20.15 3.19 -7.35
N THR A 80 -20.31 4.00 -8.40
CA THR A 80 -19.57 3.83 -9.65
C THR A 80 -18.27 4.61 -9.63
N ASN A 81 -17.16 3.90 -9.84
CA ASN A 81 -15.81 4.47 -9.85
C ASN A 81 -14.99 3.96 -11.04
N ASN A 82 -13.73 4.40 -11.16
CA ASN A 82 -12.85 4.02 -12.25
C ASN A 82 -12.54 2.52 -12.27
N HIS A 83 -12.37 1.96 -13.48
CA HIS A 83 -11.85 0.62 -13.72
C HIS A 83 -11.27 0.52 -15.13
N GLY A 84 -10.16 -0.19 -15.27
CA GLY A 84 -9.58 -0.54 -16.56
C GLY A 84 -8.76 0.58 -17.24
N PRO A 85 -8.40 0.38 -18.52
CA PRO A 85 -7.41 1.20 -19.22
C PRO A 85 -7.90 2.61 -19.61
N PHE A 86 -9.22 2.81 -19.69
CA PHE A 86 -9.87 4.10 -19.92
C PHE A 86 -11.13 4.15 -19.04
N SER A 87 -11.24 5.18 -18.20
CA SER A 87 -12.18 5.17 -17.08
C SER A 87 -12.67 6.58 -16.72
N THR A 88 -13.40 6.71 -15.61
CA THR A 88 -13.85 8.01 -15.08
C THR A 88 -12.69 8.90 -14.59
N ASP A 89 -11.48 8.37 -14.44
CA ASP A 89 -10.29 9.16 -14.12
C ASP A 89 -9.90 10.04 -15.33
N HIS A 90 -9.95 11.36 -15.15
CA HIS A 90 -9.49 12.31 -16.16
C HIS A 90 -7.98 12.55 -16.03
N ILE A 91 -7.20 11.56 -16.45
CA ILE A 91 -5.77 11.47 -16.22
C ILE A 91 -5.03 12.71 -16.74
N GLY A 92 -4.33 13.41 -15.84
CA GLY A 92 -3.46 14.54 -16.17
C GLY A 92 -4.14 15.92 -16.11
N PHE A 93 -5.46 15.98 -15.95
CA PHE A 93 -6.21 17.25 -15.97
C PHE A 93 -6.36 17.89 -14.59
N ASN A 94 -5.79 17.26 -13.56
CA ASN A 94 -5.88 17.71 -12.17
C ASN A 94 -4.58 18.31 -11.61
N TYR A 95 -3.48 18.32 -12.37
CA TYR A 95 -2.16 18.73 -11.86
C TYR A 95 -2.12 20.15 -11.30
N ALA A 96 -2.89 21.07 -11.89
CA ALA A 96 -2.95 22.45 -11.42
C ALA A 96 -3.85 22.64 -10.19
N TYR A 97 -4.71 21.67 -9.86
CA TYR A 97 -5.70 21.80 -8.80
C TYR A 97 -5.11 22.13 -7.40
N PRO A 98 -4.01 21.49 -6.96
CA PRO A 98 -3.44 21.78 -5.64
C PRO A 98 -3.05 23.24 -5.48
N GLU A 99 -2.43 23.83 -6.50
CA GLU A 99 -1.92 25.20 -6.47
C GLU A 99 -2.84 26.26 -7.07
N GLY A 100 -3.91 25.84 -7.75
CA GLY A 100 -4.84 26.74 -8.43
C GLY A 100 -5.65 27.63 -7.48
N SER A 101 -6.00 28.80 -8.00
CA SER A 101 -7.03 29.71 -7.49
C SER A 101 -8.41 29.04 -7.43
N TYR A 102 -9.38 29.70 -6.78
CA TYR A 102 -10.76 29.18 -6.74
C TYR A 102 -11.37 29.08 -8.14
N GLU A 103 -11.07 30.04 -9.01
CA GLU A 103 -11.50 30.08 -10.40
C GLU A 103 -10.89 28.94 -11.21
N GLU A 104 -9.58 28.70 -11.08
CA GLU A 104 -8.89 27.57 -11.74
C GLU A 104 -9.43 26.23 -11.25
N ARG A 105 -9.61 26.07 -9.93
CA ARG A 105 -10.20 24.85 -9.37
C ARG A 105 -11.62 24.61 -9.88
N LYS A 106 -12.44 25.66 -9.98
CA LYS A 106 -13.79 25.57 -10.54
C LYS A 106 -13.77 25.15 -12.02
N ALA A 107 -12.85 25.70 -12.81
CA ALA A 107 -12.67 25.30 -14.20
C ALA A 107 -12.24 23.84 -14.32
N ILE A 108 -11.29 23.39 -13.49
CA ILE A 108 -10.85 21.99 -13.44
C ILE A 108 -12.01 21.06 -13.06
N ILE A 109 -12.81 21.41 -12.04
CA ILE A 109 -13.97 20.62 -11.61
C ILE A 109 -14.99 20.51 -12.76
N GLN A 110 -15.26 21.62 -13.45
CA GLN A 110 -16.17 21.63 -14.59
C GLN A 110 -15.65 20.77 -15.75
N GLU A 111 -14.35 20.84 -16.04
CA GLU A 111 -13.70 20.01 -17.06
C GLU A 111 -13.86 18.51 -16.77
N HIS A 112 -13.66 18.10 -15.51
CA HIS A 112 -13.89 16.71 -15.09
C HIS A 112 -15.36 16.29 -15.19
N ALA A 113 -16.29 17.20 -14.89
CA ALA A 113 -17.72 16.92 -15.03
C ALA A 113 -18.10 16.75 -16.51
N ASN A 114 -17.59 17.60 -17.40
CA ASN A 114 -17.84 17.54 -18.84
C ASN A 114 -17.29 16.24 -19.43
N TYR A 115 -16.03 15.90 -19.12
CA TYR A 115 -15.40 14.64 -19.53
C TYR A 115 -16.21 13.44 -19.07
N GLN A 116 -16.59 13.38 -17.80
CA GLN A 116 -17.21 12.17 -17.27
C GLN A 116 -18.67 12.02 -17.74
N LYS A 117 -19.42 13.12 -17.89
CA LYS A 117 -20.76 13.10 -18.51
C LYS A 117 -20.67 12.66 -19.97
N GLY A 118 -19.69 13.17 -20.72
CA GLY A 118 -19.47 12.77 -22.10
C GLY A 118 -19.04 11.31 -22.23
N LEU A 119 -18.24 10.80 -21.30
CA LEU A 119 -17.87 9.38 -21.22
C LEU A 119 -19.11 8.50 -21.05
N MET A 120 -19.98 8.81 -20.08
CA MET A 120 -21.21 8.04 -19.85
C MET A 120 -22.13 8.08 -21.07
N TYR A 121 -22.29 9.26 -21.68
CA TYR A 121 -23.05 9.42 -22.92
C TYR A 121 -22.46 8.59 -24.07
N CYS A 122 -21.14 8.64 -24.27
CA CYS A 122 -20.42 7.89 -25.29
C CYS A 122 -20.67 6.39 -25.15
N ILE A 123 -20.49 5.82 -23.96
CA ILE A 123 -20.67 4.38 -23.73
C ILE A 123 -22.13 3.98 -23.97
N ALA A 124 -23.10 4.82 -23.59
CA ALA A 124 -24.52 4.51 -23.76
C ALA A 124 -25.05 4.69 -25.19
N ASN A 125 -24.39 5.46 -26.06
CA ASN A 125 -24.98 5.91 -27.33
C ASN A 125 -24.09 5.73 -28.58
N ASP A 126 -22.76 5.67 -28.48
CA ASP A 126 -21.91 5.60 -29.68
C ASP A 126 -22.07 4.22 -30.36
N PRO A 127 -22.42 4.16 -31.66
CA PRO A 127 -22.64 2.90 -32.38
C PRO A 127 -21.39 2.00 -32.43
N ARG A 128 -20.19 2.56 -32.26
CA ARG A 128 -18.90 1.83 -32.24
C ARG A 128 -18.65 1.12 -30.91
N VAL A 129 -19.36 1.50 -29.84
CA VAL A 129 -19.32 0.75 -28.57
C VAL A 129 -20.00 -0.61 -28.79
N PRO A 130 -19.41 -1.73 -28.32
CA PRO A 130 -20.01 -3.06 -28.45
C PRO A 130 -21.44 -3.08 -27.93
N GLU A 131 -22.34 -3.68 -28.69
CA GLU A 131 -23.79 -3.60 -28.46
C GLU A 131 -24.18 -4.04 -27.05
N GLU A 132 -23.55 -5.10 -26.54
CA GLU A 132 -23.78 -5.61 -25.18
C GLU A 132 -23.37 -4.62 -24.09
N VAL A 133 -22.29 -3.86 -24.31
CA VAL A 133 -21.83 -2.83 -23.38
C VAL A 133 -22.74 -1.62 -23.46
N ARG A 134 -23.06 -1.19 -24.69
CA ARG A 134 -23.93 -0.04 -24.95
C ARG A 134 -25.32 -0.23 -24.38
N ASN A 135 -25.97 -1.36 -24.67
CA ASN A 135 -27.30 -1.69 -24.18
C ASN A 135 -27.34 -1.77 -22.65
N LYS A 136 -26.31 -2.35 -22.04
CA LYS A 136 -26.22 -2.40 -20.57
C LYS A 136 -26.00 -1.01 -19.98
N MET A 137 -25.14 -0.16 -20.55
CA MET A 137 -24.95 1.20 -20.05
C MET A 137 -26.21 2.05 -20.22
N ALA A 138 -26.93 1.92 -21.35
CA ALA A 138 -28.20 2.59 -21.59
C ALA A 138 -29.30 2.15 -20.61
N SER A 139 -29.12 1.04 -19.88
CA SER A 139 -30.00 0.65 -18.78
C SER A 139 -29.74 1.44 -17.49
N PHE A 140 -28.55 2.02 -17.33
CA PHE A 140 -28.16 2.88 -16.20
C PHE A 140 -28.39 4.37 -16.50
N GLY A 141 -28.37 5.18 -15.45
CA GLY A 141 -28.43 6.64 -15.47
C GLY A 141 -28.15 7.20 -14.08
N LEU A 142 -28.18 8.52 -13.93
CA LEU A 142 -28.09 9.17 -12.62
C LEU A 142 -29.36 8.89 -11.81
N SER A 143 -29.27 8.94 -10.49
CA SER A 143 -30.39 8.78 -9.58
C SER A 143 -31.18 10.09 -9.41
N LYS A 144 -32.50 10.07 -9.61
CA LYS A 144 -33.37 11.26 -9.42
C LYS A 144 -33.46 11.71 -7.97
N ASP A 145 -33.28 10.78 -7.04
CA ASP A 145 -33.38 11.00 -5.59
C ASP A 145 -32.02 11.28 -4.92
N GLU A 146 -30.94 11.33 -5.69
CA GLU A 146 -29.61 11.74 -5.22
C GLU A 146 -29.27 13.09 -5.84
N PHE A 147 -28.59 13.97 -5.10
CA PHE A 147 -28.17 15.29 -5.60
C PHE A 147 -29.32 16.01 -6.34
N THR A 148 -30.49 16.05 -5.71
CA THR A 148 -31.76 16.50 -6.31
C THR A 148 -31.72 17.97 -6.75
N ASP A 149 -30.83 18.74 -6.15
CA ASP A 149 -30.53 20.14 -6.45
C ASP A 149 -29.45 20.33 -7.54
N ASN A 150 -28.88 19.24 -8.06
CA ASN A 150 -27.81 19.24 -9.06
C ASN A 150 -28.05 18.25 -10.21
N GLY A 151 -29.32 17.97 -10.52
CA GLY A 151 -29.72 17.12 -11.65
C GLY A 151 -29.22 15.68 -11.55
N GLY A 152 -29.06 15.15 -10.33
CA GLY A 152 -28.52 13.80 -10.11
C GLY A 152 -27.00 13.70 -10.12
N TRP A 153 -26.27 14.79 -10.37
CA TRP A 153 -24.82 14.78 -10.44
C TRP A 153 -24.16 15.08 -9.08
N PRO A 154 -23.11 14.35 -8.68
CA PRO A 154 -22.43 14.61 -7.41
C PRO A 154 -21.82 16.02 -7.33
N HIS A 155 -21.95 16.66 -6.17
CA HIS A 155 -21.43 18.02 -5.91
C HIS A 155 -19.90 18.12 -5.87
N GLN A 156 -19.25 17.06 -5.38
CA GLN A 156 -17.82 17.08 -5.09
C GLN A 156 -17.05 16.16 -6.04
N ILE A 157 -15.98 16.70 -6.60
CA ILE A 157 -14.96 15.90 -7.27
C ILE A 157 -14.17 15.12 -6.21
N TYR A 158 -13.81 13.88 -6.52
CA TYR A 158 -13.01 13.04 -5.63
C TYR A 158 -11.52 13.39 -5.76
N VAL A 159 -11.12 14.40 -4.98
CA VAL A 159 -9.71 14.82 -4.80
C VAL A 159 -9.00 13.76 -3.95
N ARG A 160 -8.12 12.96 -4.56
CA ARG A 160 -7.40 11.88 -3.86
C ARG A 160 -6.20 12.37 -3.08
N GLU A 161 -5.55 13.39 -3.60
CA GLU A 161 -4.43 14.05 -2.93
C GLU A 161 -4.33 15.51 -3.35
N SER A 162 -3.81 16.36 -2.47
CA SER A 162 -3.56 17.76 -2.74
C SER A 162 -2.37 18.23 -1.88
N ARG A 163 -2.33 19.51 -1.51
CA ARG A 163 -1.33 20.06 -0.59
C ARG A 163 -1.27 19.24 0.70
N ARG A 164 -0.07 18.86 1.09
CA ARG A 164 0.24 18.19 2.36
C ARG A 164 1.24 19.04 3.13
N MET A 165 1.15 18.97 4.45
CA MET A 165 2.12 19.61 5.33
C MET A 165 3.48 18.89 5.22
N ILE A 166 4.59 19.61 5.43
CA ILE A 166 5.88 18.99 5.72
C ILE A 166 6.15 19.18 7.21
N GLY A 167 5.97 18.09 7.96
CA GLY A 167 6.05 18.07 9.42
C GLY A 167 7.43 17.73 9.96
N SER A 168 7.47 17.43 11.26
CA SER A 168 8.68 16.94 11.94
C SER A 168 9.05 15.51 11.50
N HIS A 169 8.08 14.73 11.01
CA HIS A 169 8.30 13.44 10.37
C HIS A 169 7.50 13.36 9.06
N VAL A 170 8.13 12.89 7.98
CA VAL A 170 7.47 12.61 6.69
C VAL A 170 7.31 11.11 6.59
N MET A 171 6.08 10.60 6.71
CA MET A 171 5.79 9.19 6.50
C MET A 171 6.10 8.80 5.05
N THR A 172 6.83 7.70 4.84
CA THR A 172 7.15 7.17 3.52
C THR A 172 6.74 5.71 3.41
N GLU A 173 6.87 5.14 2.21
CA GLU A 173 6.69 3.71 2.01
C GLU A 173 7.62 2.86 2.88
N ASN A 174 8.71 3.41 3.42
CA ASN A 174 9.62 2.66 4.28
C ASN A 174 8.98 2.29 5.62
N GLU A 175 8.19 3.18 6.21
CA GLU A 175 7.45 2.90 7.44
C GLU A 175 6.29 1.93 7.15
N LEU A 176 5.54 2.18 6.06
CA LEU A 176 4.40 1.35 5.66
C LEU A 176 4.83 -0.09 5.28
N LEU A 177 5.97 -0.25 4.63
CA LEU A 177 6.55 -1.54 4.26
C LEU A 177 7.36 -2.19 5.40
N LYS A 178 7.43 -1.55 6.58
CA LYS A 178 8.17 -2.03 7.76
C LYS A 178 9.67 -2.18 7.53
N ARG A 179 10.23 -1.37 6.61
CA ARG A 179 11.69 -1.24 6.41
C ARG A 179 12.33 -0.39 7.50
N ARG A 180 11.55 0.47 8.14
CA ARG A 180 11.95 1.34 9.25
C ARG A 180 10.86 1.36 10.32
N PRO A 181 11.22 1.47 11.60
CA PRO A 181 10.25 1.63 12.67
C PRO A 181 9.59 3.01 12.58
N THR A 182 8.32 3.10 12.99
CA THR A 182 7.62 4.37 13.06
C THR A 182 7.86 5.02 14.42
N PRO A 183 8.38 6.25 14.49
CA PRO A 183 8.56 6.92 15.77
C PRO A 183 7.23 7.43 16.30
N GLN A 184 7.02 7.31 17.61
CA GLN A 184 5.94 8.01 18.32
C GLN A 184 4.54 7.78 17.71
N SER A 185 4.15 6.52 17.56
CA SER A 185 2.85 6.14 16.98
C SER A 185 1.65 6.75 17.70
N VAL A 186 0.72 7.31 16.93
CA VAL A 186 -0.57 7.85 17.41
C VAL A 186 -1.76 7.24 16.68
N GLY A 187 -1.55 6.19 15.91
CA GLY A 187 -2.60 5.55 15.16
C GLY A 187 -2.08 4.48 14.23
N MET A 188 -3.00 3.73 13.62
CA MET A 188 -2.68 2.64 12.72
C MET A 188 -3.37 2.85 11.37
N GLY A 189 -2.68 2.45 10.30
CA GLY A 189 -3.26 2.23 8.99
C GLY A 189 -3.09 0.78 8.55
N SER A 190 -3.87 0.35 7.56
CA SER A 190 -3.81 -1.04 7.06
C SER A 190 -4.16 -1.20 5.59
N TYR A 191 -4.48 -0.10 4.89
CA TYR A 191 -4.86 -0.15 3.48
C TYR A 191 -3.62 -0.40 2.62
N ALA A 192 -3.80 -0.94 1.41
CA ALA A 192 -2.69 -1.01 0.47
C ALA A 192 -2.20 0.40 0.11
N MET A 193 -0.92 0.54 -0.25
CA MET A 193 -0.46 1.75 -0.93
C MET A 193 -1.07 1.72 -2.34
N ASP A 194 -2.10 2.54 -2.50
CA ASP A 194 -2.94 2.63 -3.69
C ASP A 194 -2.75 3.99 -4.37
N SER A 195 -2.48 3.94 -5.68
CA SER A 195 -2.41 5.13 -6.53
C SER A 195 -3.10 4.88 -7.83
N HIS A 196 -3.83 5.88 -8.32
CA HIS A 196 -4.39 5.86 -9.67
C HIS A 196 -3.37 6.33 -10.70
N ASN A 197 -3.65 6.03 -11.97
CA ASN A 197 -2.89 6.53 -13.10
C ASN A 197 -2.69 8.05 -13.00
N VAL A 198 -1.45 8.50 -13.11
CA VAL A 198 -1.08 9.91 -13.05
C VAL A 198 -0.93 10.48 -14.45
N GLN A 199 -0.53 9.66 -15.44
CA GLN A 199 -0.39 10.10 -16.83
C GLN A 199 -0.67 8.99 -17.84
N ARG A 200 -0.80 9.41 -19.10
CA ARG A 200 -0.87 8.55 -20.28
C ARG A 200 0.08 9.09 -21.34
N TYR A 201 0.91 8.23 -21.92
CA TYR A 201 1.97 8.64 -22.85
C TYR A 201 2.15 7.65 -24.00
N ILE A 202 2.91 8.06 -25.00
CA ILE A 202 3.29 7.22 -26.15
C ILE A 202 4.63 6.52 -25.86
N THR A 203 4.66 5.20 -25.90
CA THR A 203 5.89 4.42 -25.74
C THR A 203 6.81 4.56 -26.97
N PRO A 204 8.11 4.26 -26.88
CA PRO A 204 9.02 4.30 -28.03
C PRO A 204 8.55 3.45 -29.23
N GLU A 205 7.79 2.39 -28.97
CA GLU A 205 7.22 1.50 -29.98
C GLU A 205 5.92 2.04 -30.61
N GLY A 206 5.44 3.20 -30.16
CA GLY A 206 4.24 3.86 -30.68
C GLY A 206 2.92 3.42 -30.03
N PHE A 207 2.97 2.70 -28.90
CA PHE A 207 1.76 2.32 -28.17
C PHE A 207 1.36 3.37 -27.14
N THR A 208 0.10 3.33 -26.71
CA THR A 208 -0.38 4.14 -25.59
C THR A 208 -0.22 3.36 -24.29
N GLN A 209 0.37 3.98 -23.27
CA GLN A 209 0.52 3.38 -21.94
C GLN A 209 0.08 4.35 -20.84
N ASN A 210 -0.66 3.83 -19.87
CA ASN A 210 -0.92 4.56 -18.62
C ASN A 210 0.20 4.27 -17.62
N GLU A 211 0.51 5.24 -16.77
CA GLU A 211 1.48 5.12 -15.68
C GLU A 211 0.92 5.70 -14.39
N GLY A 212 1.37 5.15 -13.25
CA GLY A 212 1.09 5.64 -11.91
C GLY A 212 0.10 4.79 -11.12
N ASP A 213 -0.57 3.83 -11.76
CA ASP A 213 -1.43 2.87 -11.09
C ASP A 213 -0.61 1.84 -10.29
N ILE A 214 -0.77 1.84 -8.96
CA ILE A 214 -0.09 0.91 -8.06
C ILE A 214 -1.07 0.35 -7.03
N GLY A 215 -0.88 -0.92 -6.68
CA GLY A 215 -1.55 -1.57 -5.55
C GLY A 215 -0.55 -2.42 -4.77
N VAL A 216 0.13 -1.81 -3.80
CA VAL A 216 1.21 -2.46 -3.04
C VAL A 216 0.79 -2.74 -1.60
N SER A 217 0.82 -4.00 -1.19
CA SER A 217 0.53 -4.39 0.19
C SER A 217 1.54 -3.81 1.19
N THR A 218 1.04 -3.31 2.31
CA THR A 218 1.84 -2.83 3.45
C THR A 218 2.35 -3.96 4.34
N ARG A 219 2.15 -5.23 3.95
CA ARG A 219 2.52 -6.42 4.73
C ARG A 219 1.82 -6.44 6.10
N GLY A 220 0.54 -6.07 6.12
CA GLY A 220 -0.29 -5.91 7.33
C GLY A 220 -0.33 -4.48 7.87
N PRO A 221 -1.03 -4.24 8.99
CA PRO A 221 -1.15 -2.90 9.57
C PRO A 221 0.20 -2.26 9.88
N TYR A 222 0.24 -0.94 9.90
CA TYR A 222 1.41 -0.11 10.12
C TYR A 222 1.05 1.08 11.02
N GLU A 223 2.05 1.58 11.74
CA GLU A 223 1.93 2.69 12.68
C GLU A 223 2.01 4.05 11.96
N ILE A 224 1.42 5.09 12.55
CA ILE A 224 1.47 6.46 12.03
C ILE A 224 2.06 7.39 13.08
N SER A 225 3.13 8.08 12.73
CA SER A 225 3.88 8.95 13.64
C SER A 225 3.11 10.21 14.03
N TYR A 226 3.17 10.60 15.30
CA TYR A 226 2.74 11.93 15.77
C TYR A 226 3.43 13.07 15.04
N GLY A 227 4.70 12.87 14.67
CA GLY A 227 5.46 13.86 13.92
C GLY A 227 4.90 14.15 12.52
N SER A 228 4.03 13.28 12.00
CA SER A 228 3.34 13.52 10.74
C SER A 228 2.11 14.42 10.87
N LEU A 229 1.59 14.61 12.09
CA LEU A 229 0.46 15.48 12.41
C LEU A 229 0.88 16.89 12.80
N THR A 230 2.16 17.13 13.09
CA THR A 230 2.68 18.42 13.56
C THR A 230 3.53 19.12 12.50
N PRO A 231 3.39 20.44 12.30
CA PRO A 231 4.32 21.20 11.47
C PRO A 231 5.67 21.32 12.18
N LYS A 232 6.69 21.84 11.48
CA LYS A 232 7.91 22.26 12.17
C LYS A 232 7.57 23.39 13.15
N LYS A 233 8.17 23.35 14.34
CA LYS A 233 7.83 24.26 15.43
C LYS A 233 7.95 25.73 15.02
N GLU A 234 8.99 26.06 14.26
CA GLU A 234 9.28 27.41 13.79
C GLU A 234 8.23 27.96 12.81
N GLN A 235 7.38 27.10 12.25
CA GLN A 235 6.30 27.48 11.34
C GLN A 235 5.00 27.76 12.08
N CYS A 236 4.67 26.94 13.08
CA CYS A 236 3.44 27.06 13.86
C CYS A 236 3.48 26.14 15.08
N GLU A 237 3.20 26.66 16.27
CA GLU A 237 3.30 25.92 17.54
C GLU A 237 1.97 25.31 18.01
N ASN A 238 0.84 25.68 17.39
CA ASN A 238 -0.50 25.35 17.85
C ASN A 238 -1.42 24.74 16.76
N LEU A 239 -0.83 24.11 15.74
CA LEU A 239 -1.56 23.47 14.64
C LEU A 239 -1.34 21.96 14.62
N LEU A 240 -2.43 21.20 14.54
CA LEU A 240 -2.43 19.75 14.29
C LEU A 240 -3.17 19.45 12.98
N VAL A 241 -2.60 18.59 12.15
CA VAL A 241 -3.09 18.29 10.80
C VAL A 241 -3.34 16.78 10.65
N PRO A 242 -4.55 16.28 10.96
CA PRO A 242 -4.85 14.84 10.93
C PRO A 242 -5.21 14.28 9.55
N VAL A 243 -5.46 15.16 8.56
CA VAL A 243 -5.89 14.77 7.19
C VAL A 243 -4.77 15.00 6.18
N CYS A 244 -4.32 16.24 6.01
CA CYS A 244 -3.22 16.61 5.12
C CYS A 244 -1.84 16.35 5.77
N VAL A 245 -1.70 15.16 6.38
CA VAL A 245 -0.51 14.76 7.15
C VAL A 245 0.76 14.83 6.31
N SER A 246 1.88 14.91 7.01
CA SER A 246 3.20 14.90 6.41
C SER A 246 3.59 13.49 5.93
N SER A 247 3.46 13.27 4.62
CA SER A 247 3.77 12.01 3.98
C SER A 247 4.24 12.16 2.52
N SER A 248 4.96 11.15 2.03
CA SER A 248 5.21 10.98 0.59
C SER A 248 3.88 10.72 -0.14
N HIS A 249 3.89 10.94 -1.46
CA HIS A 249 2.77 10.62 -2.36
C HIS A 249 2.33 9.14 -2.20
N ILE A 250 3.31 8.22 -2.18
CA ILE A 250 3.06 6.78 -2.09
C ILE A 250 2.49 6.39 -0.73
N ALA A 251 3.04 6.93 0.37
CA ALA A 251 2.52 6.63 1.71
C ALA A 251 1.11 7.19 1.91
N PHE A 252 0.82 8.36 1.35
CA PHE A 252 -0.50 8.98 1.45
C PHE A 252 -1.58 8.11 0.82
N GLY A 253 -1.26 7.39 -0.27
CA GLY A 253 -2.16 6.44 -0.93
C GLY A 253 -2.78 5.40 0.00
N SER A 254 -2.11 5.08 1.12
CA SER A 254 -2.62 4.18 2.16
C SER A 254 -3.18 4.93 3.37
N ILE A 255 -2.53 6.02 3.80
CA ILE A 255 -2.95 6.78 5.00
C ILE A 255 -4.31 7.47 4.81
N ARG A 256 -4.66 7.86 3.58
CA ARG A 256 -5.81 8.73 3.27
C ARG A 256 -7.21 8.11 3.42
N MET A 257 -7.33 7.00 4.15
CA MET A 257 -8.60 6.31 4.35
C MET A 257 -9.39 6.96 5.49
N GLU A 258 -10.71 7.05 5.34
CA GLU A 258 -11.59 7.70 6.32
C GLU A 258 -11.45 7.13 7.74
N PRO A 259 -11.37 5.79 7.96
CA PRO A 259 -11.15 5.25 9.30
C PRO A 259 -9.82 5.71 9.91
N VAL A 260 -8.78 5.90 9.09
CA VAL A 260 -7.47 6.39 9.55
C VAL A 260 -7.58 7.86 9.93
N PHE A 261 -8.26 8.69 9.14
CA PHE A 261 -8.49 10.09 9.51
C PHE A 261 -9.29 10.23 10.81
N MET A 262 -10.23 9.33 11.09
CA MET A 262 -10.95 9.31 12.37
C MET A 262 -10.00 9.02 13.54
N ILE A 263 -9.13 8.01 13.41
CA ILE A 263 -8.08 7.67 14.39
C ILE A 263 -7.16 8.87 14.64
N LEU A 264 -6.63 9.47 13.57
CA LEU A 264 -5.72 10.61 13.68
C LEU A 264 -6.42 11.86 14.23
N GLY A 265 -7.72 12.03 13.94
CA GLY A 265 -8.56 13.08 14.49
C GLY A 265 -8.70 12.97 16.02
N GLN A 266 -8.95 11.76 16.53
CA GLN A 266 -8.95 11.50 17.98
C GLN A 266 -7.59 11.85 18.59
N SER A 267 -6.51 11.36 18.00
CA SER A 267 -5.16 11.61 18.52
C SER A 267 -4.76 13.08 18.51
N ALA A 268 -5.15 13.81 17.45
CA ALA A 268 -4.95 15.25 17.38
C ALA A 268 -5.74 15.99 18.46
N ALA A 269 -7.02 15.65 18.67
CA ALA A 269 -7.84 16.27 19.70
C ALA A 269 -7.30 16.04 21.11
N THR A 270 -6.88 14.80 21.43
CA THR A 270 -6.25 14.47 22.72
C THR A 270 -4.97 15.27 22.93
N ALA A 271 -4.10 15.34 21.92
CA ALA A 271 -2.86 16.11 22.00
C ALA A 271 -3.12 17.61 22.21
N ALA A 272 -4.09 18.18 21.50
CA ALA A 272 -4.49 19.59 21.66
C ALA A 272 -4.95 19.89 23.09
N MET A 273 -5.82 19.05 23.66
CA MET A 273 -6.31 19.24 25.04
C MET A 273 -5.19 19.14 26.06
N MET A 274 -4.30 18.14 25.93
CA MET A 274 -3.16 18.00 26.84
C MET A 274 -2.20 19.20 26.78
N CYS A 275 -2.02 19.79 25.60
CA CYS A 275 -1.22 21.01 25.43
C CYS A 275 -1.85 22.21 26.14
N LEU A 276 -3.18 22.38 26.02
CA LEU A 276 -3.93 23.43 26.71
C LEU A 276 -3.87 23.25 28.23
N ASP A 277 -4.12 22.04 28.72
CA ASP A 277 -4.08 21.71 30.16
C ASP A 277 -2.69 21.90 30.77
N SER A 278 -1.63 21.79 29.95
CA SER A 278 -0.23 22.03 30.33
C SER A 278 0.17 23.52 30.28
N GLY A 279 -0.80 24.44 30.21
CA GLY A 279 -0.54 25.88 30.19
C GLY A 279 -0.22 26.45 28.81
N GLY A 280 -0.66 25.79 27.73
CA GLY A 280 -0.45 26.25 26.35
C GLY A 280 0.89 25.81 25.75
N LEU A 281 1.26 24.54 25.97
CA LEU A 281 2.47 23.96 25.40
C LEU A 281 2.39 23.90 23.86
N ALA A 282 3.50 24.09 23.17
CA ALA A 282 3.56 23.86 21.74
C ALA A 282 3.28 22.37 21.44
N VAL A 283 2.53 22.08 20.37
CA VAL A 283 2.12 20.70 20.06
C VAL A 283 3.31 19.78 19.79
N GLN A 284 4.44 20.33 19.36
CA GLN A 284 5.71 19.62 19.14
C GLN A 284 6.43 19.26 20.44
N ASP A 285 6.20 20.03 21.52
CA ASP A 285 6.88 19.82 22.81
C ASP A 285 6.11 18.86 23.73
N LEU A 286 4.90 18.44 23.34
CA LEU A 286 4.07 17.52 24.12
C LEU A 286 4.84 16.23 24.44
N PRO A 287 5.05 15.87 25.73
CA PRO A 287 5.76 14.66 26.09
C PRO A 287 5.04 13.41 25.58
N TYR A 288 5.59 12.78 24.52
CA TYR A 288 4.94 11.65 23.86
C TYR A 288 4.56 10.50 24.81
N LYS A 289 5.33 10.25 25.87
CA LYS A 289 4.97 9.21 26.87
C LYS A 289 3.60 9.47 27.51
N GLN A 290 3.28 10.74 27.80
CA GLN A 290 2.00 11.12 28.40
C GLN A 290 0.87 10.97 27.37
N LEU A 291 1.10 11.46 26.15
CA LEU A 291 0.15 11.29 25.05
C LEU A 291 -0.16 9.81 24.80
N ARG A 292 0.88 8.98 24.68
CA ARG A 292 0.75 7.53 24.48
C ARG A 292 -0.08 6.87 25.58
N SER A 293 0.21 7.17 26.85
CA SER A 293 -0.56 6.62 27.96
C SER A 293 -2.03 7.00 27.85
N ARG A 294 -2.33 8.27 27.59
CA ARG A 294 -3.71 8.74 27.47
C ARG A 294 -4.45 8.08 26.29
N LEU A 295 -3.82 7.97 25.13
CA LEU A 295 -4.43 7.32 23.96
C LEU A 295 -4.73 5.84 24.23
N LEU A 296 -3.84 5.13 24.93
CA LEU A 296 -4.06 3.73 25.31
C LEU A 296 -5.20 3.58 26.34
N GLU A 297 -5.29 4.50 27.31
CA GLU A 297 -6.41 4.55 28.27
C GLU A 297 -7.75 4.79 27.55
N ASP A 298 -7.75 5.60 26.49
CA ASP A 298 -8.91 5.82 25.62
C ASP A 298 -9.18 4.66 24.62
N GLY A 299 -8.42 3.56 24.72
CA GLY A 299 -8.61 2.35 23.90
C GLY A 299 -8.01 2.41 22.49
N GLN A 300 -7.20 3.44 22.19
CA GLN A 300 -6.53 3.57 20.89
C GLN A 300 -5.50 2.45 20.69
N VAL A 301 -5.44 1.88 19.48
CA VAL A 301 -4.39 0.92 19.09
C VAL A 301 -3.21 1.68 18.49
N LEU A 302 -2.05 1.59 19.13
CA LEU A 302 -0.82 2.30 18.71
C LEU A 302 0.26 1.39 18.13
N ALA A 303 0.05 0.08 18.21
CA ALA A 303 0.88 -0.97 17.63
C ALA A 303 0.02 -2.25 17.55
N MET A 304 0.26 -3.14 16.58
CA MET A 304 -0.42 -4.44 16.57
C MET A 304 0.01 -5.28 17.77
N ALA A 305 -0.83 -6.18 18.29
CA ALA A 305 -0.47 -7.01 19.45
C ALA A 305 0.81 -7.86 19.26
N SER A 306 1.19 -8.21 18.02
CA SER A 306 2.49 -8.82 17.69
C SER A 306 3.66 -7.83 17.63
N GLN A 307 3.39 -6.52 17.73
CA GLN A 307 4.33 -5.39 17.86
C GLN A 307 4.25 -4.73 19.26
N ILE A 308 3.21 -5.03 20.06
CA ILE A 308 3.16 -4.75 21.51
C ILE A 308 4.20 -5.60 22.26
N GLN A 309 4.82 -6.56 21.58
CA GLN A 309 6.00 -7.24 22.06
C GLN A 309 7.23 -6.77 21.27
N SER A 310 7.91 -5.75 21.82
CA SER A 310 9.30 -6.03 22.20
C SER A 310 9.26 -7.04 23.35
N SER A 311 8.90 -8.28 23.04
CA SER A 311 9.32 -9.37 23.89
C SER A 311 10.76 -9.61 23.50
N PRO A 312 11.68 -9.74 24.46
CA PRO A 312 12.90 -10.47 24.20
C PRO A 312 12.50 -11.75 23.48
N SER A 313 13.20 -12.14 22.42
CA SER A 313 12.97 -13.44 21.82
C SER A 313 12.88 -14.47 22.95
N THR A 314 11.78 -15.22 23.02
CA THR A 314 11.69 -16.34 23.99
C THR A 314 12.82 -17.36 23.72
N LEU A 315 13.30 -17.36 22.48
CA LEU A 315 14.55 -17.98 22.06
C LEU A 315 15.74 -17.35 22.79
N LYS A 316 16.47 -18.16 23.56
CA LYS A 316 17.69 -17.78 24.29
C LYS A 316 18.84 -17.36 23.35
N GLY A 317 19.79 -16.57 23.84
CA GLY A 317 21.00 -16.24 23.07
C GLY A 317 20.77 -15.16 22.00
N VAL A 318 21.65 -15.11 21.00
CA VAL A 318 21.57 -14.13 19.90
C VAL A 318 20.72 -14.72 18.78
N VAL A 319 19.69 -13.99 18.34
CA VAL A 319 18.72 -14.45 17.34
C VAL A 319 18.69 -13.47 16.16
N VAL A 320 18.67 -14.00 14.94
CA VAL A 320 18.48 -13.23 13.70
C VAL A 320 17.26 -13.79 12.99
N ASP A 321 16.23 -12.96 12.83
CA ASP A 321 14.97 -13.25 12.13
C ASP A 321 15.12 -13.16 10.59
N ASP A 322 14.22 -13.77 9.82
CA ASP A 322 14.26 -13.77 8.35
C ASP A 322 14.17 -12.37 7.76
N LEU A 323 13.46 -11.46 8.43
CA LEU A 323 13.34 -10.06 8.00
C LEU A 323 14.64 -9.28 8.21
N GLN A 324 15.55 -9.78 9.04
CA GLN A 324 16.87 -9.21 9.29
C GLN A 324 17.96 -9.87 8.42
N ALA A 325 17.67 -11.02 7.80
CA ALA A 325 18.60 -11.74 6.94
C ALA A 325 18.80 -11.04 5.60
N ARG A 326 20.01 -11.17 5.03
CA ARG A 326 20.25 -10.80 3.64
C ARG A 326 19.88 -11.99 2.76
N HIS A 327 19.01 -11.82 1.77
CA HIS A 327 18.57 -12.94 0.94
C HIS A 327 18.40 -12.53 -0.53
N SER A 328 18.26 -13.50 -1.43
CA SER A 328 17.89 -13.25 -2.82
C SER A 328 16.45 -12.71 -2.94
N SER A 329 16.09 -12.15 -4.10
CA SER A 329 14.72 -11.69 -4.34
C SER A 329 13.78 -12.87 -4.65
N GLY A 330 12.49 -12.71 -4.33
CA GLY A 330 11.43 -13.65 -4.71
C GLY A 330 10.89 -14.54 -3.60
N TRP A 331 11.52 -14.55 -2.42
CA TRP A 331 10.98 -15.22 -1.24
C TRP A 331 9.57 -14.70 -0.93
N LYS A 332 8.66 -15.63 -0.59
CA LYS A 332 7.25 -15.33 -0.28
C LYS A 332 7.03 -15.39 1.23
N SER A 333 6.58 -14.29 1.83
CA SER A 333 6.21 -14.25 3.24
C SER A 333 4.91 -14.99 3.50
N SER A 334 4.82 -15.71 4.63
CA SER A 334 3.63 -16.44 5.05
C SER A 334 3.48 -16.43 6.57
N ARG A 335 2.23 -16.65 7.01
CA ARG A 335 1.82 -16.83 8.41
C ARG A 335 0.85 -18.02 8.55
N ALA A 336 0.76 -18.85 7.51
CA ALA A 336 -0.32 -19.82 7.39
C ALA A 336 -0.19 -21.00 8.36
N ILE A 337 1.03 -21.34 8.77
CA ILE A 337 1.31 -22.48 9.63
C ILE A 337 2.15 -21.98 10.81
N HIS A 338 1.72 -22.28 12.03
CA HIS A 338 2.45 -21.98 13.26
C HIS A 338 3.24 -23.22 13.74
N PRO A 339 4.29 -23.05 14.56
CA PRO A 339 4.86 -21.79 15.07
C PRO A 339 5.82 -21.11 14.08
N PHE A 340 6.05 -19.80 14.28
CA PHE A 340 7.07 -19.00 13.59
C PHE A 340 7.59 -17.88 14.51
N HIS A 341 8.76 -17.31 14.22
CA HIS A 341 9.35 -16.22 14.99
C HIS A 341 8.79 -14.86 14.54
N GLU A 342 8.71 -13.92 15.48
CA GLU A 342 8.21 -12.55 15.27
C GLU A 342 6.97 -12.43 14.37
N LEU A 343 7.18 -12.03 13.11
CA LEU A 343 6.11 -11.60 12.20
C LEU A 343 5.72 -12.65 11.17
N GLY A 344 6.36 -13.81 11.09
CA GLY A 344 6.06 -14.82 10.07
C GLY A 344 7.27 -15.67 9.73
N TYR A 345 7.21 -16.30 8.56
CA TYR A 345 8.36 -16.94 7.93
C TYR A 345 8.33 -16.67 6.42
N GLN A 346 9.40 -16.98 5.71
CA GLN A 346 9.46 -16.91 4.26
C GLN A 346 9.68 -18.29 3.63
N HIS A 347 9.20 -18.46 2.40
CA HIS A 347 9.40 -19.67 1.62
C HIS A 347 9.70 -19.41 0.14
N ASP A 348 10.45 -20.32 -0.47
CA ASP A 348 10.87 -20.25 -1.89
C ASP A 348 9.75 -20.59 -2.88
N GLY A 349 8.61 -21.06 -2.36
CA GLY A 349 7.48 -21.50 -3.18
C GLY A 349 7.75 -22.78 -3.95
N ASN A 350 8.72 -23.60 -3.51
CA ASN A 350 9.17 -24.82 -4.17
C ASN A 350 9.54 -24.56 -5.65
N SER A 351 10.40 -23.56 -5.86
CA SER A 351 10.71 -23.06 -7.20
C SER A 351 12.17 -22.66 -7.33
N GLY A 352 12.65 -22.52 -8.57
CA GLY A 352 13.95 -21.89 -8.85
C GLY A 352 15.13 -22.56 -8.14
N ASN A 353 15.18 -23.89 -8.12
CA ASN A 353 16.28 -24.72 -7.61
C ASN A 353 17.67 -24.02 -7.73
N GLY A 354 18.28 -23.73 -6.58
CA GLY A 354 19.59 -23.05 -6.47
C GLY A 354 19.58 -21.52 -6.60
N ARG A 355 18.44 -20.87 -6.87
CA ARG A 355 18.31 -19.40 -6.97
C ARG A 355 17.98 -18.73 -5.64
N TYR A 356 17.43 -19.48 -4.69
CA TYR A 356 17.03 -18.94 -3.39
C TYR A 356 18.09 -19.19 -2.35
N TRP A 357 18.52 -18.12 -1.69
CA TRP A 357 19.44 -18.17 -0.55
C TRP A 357 19.08 -17.09 0.47
N ALA A 358 19.36 -17.37 1.74
CA ALA A 358 19.25 -16.44 2.85
C ALA A 358 20.45 -16.56 3.79
N GLN A 359 21.06 -15.43 4.11
CA GLN A 359 22.26 -15.28 4.92
C GLN A 359 21.90 -14.56 6.22
N PHE A 360 22.01 -15.30 7.32
CA PHE A 360 21.83 -14.82 8.69
C PHE A 360 23.22 -14.52 9.24
N LYS A 361 23.49 -13.28 9.62
CA LYS A 361 24.80 -12.85 10.12
C LYS A 361 24.65 -11.93 11.32
N THR A 362 25.44 -12.17 12.36
CA THR A 362 25.46 -11.35 13.57
C THR A 362 26.85 -11.27 14.19
N ALA A 363 27.07 -10.24 15.00
CA ALA A 363 28.20 -10.20 15.94
C ALA A 363 27.96 -11.19 17.10
N LEU A 364 29.02 -11.84 17.56
CA LEU A 364 29.00 -12.81 18.66
C LEU A 364 30.19 -12.57 19.60
N SER A 365 30.04 -12.96 20.87
CA SER A 365 31.20 -13.11 21.75
C SER A 365 32.05 -14.32 21.28
N PRO A 366 33.39 -14.28 21.36
CA PRO A 366 34.21 -15.45 21.03
C PRO A 366 33.88 -16.69 21.89
N GLY A 367 33.96 -17.87 21.26
CA GLY A 367 33.84 -19.17 21.89
C GLY A 367 32.75 -20.08 21.29
N VAL A 368 32.45 -21.18 21.98
CA VAL A 368 31.54 -22.22 21.50
C VAL A 368 30.08 -21.78 21.64
N HIS A 369 29.34 -21.85 20.54
CA HIS A 369 27.91 -21.61 20.50
C HIS A 369 27.20 -22.82 19.89
N GLU A 370 26.06 -23.19 20.46
CA GLU A 370 25.09 -24.01 19.75
C GLU A 370 24.37 -23.16 18.72
N VAL A 371 24.35 -23.61 17.47
CA VAL A 371 23.59 -22.97 16.41
C VAL A 371 22.29 -23.73 16.21
N ARG A 372 21.18 -23.01 16.19
CA ARG A 372 19.85 -23.58 15.95
C ARG A 372 19.16 -22.83 14.82
N MET A 373 18.33 -23.55 14.08
CA MET A 373 17.42 -22.99 13.08
C MET A 373 15.99 -23.23 13.53
N THR A 374 15.14 -22.25 13.35
CA THR A 374 13.69 -22.40 13.52
C THR A 374 13.02 -22.56 12.17
N TYR A 375 11.95 -23.35 12.13
CA TYR A 375 11.09 -23.52 10.96
C TYR A 375 9.79 -24.21 11.37
N THR A 376 8.77 -24.06 10.54
CA THR A 376 7.50 -24.76 10.71
C THR A 376 7.44 -26.04 9.87
N ALA A 377 7.25 -27.17 10.55
CA ALA A 377 7.14 -28.46 9.91
C ALA A 377 5.85 -28.63 9.08
N ASN A 378 5.96 -29.22 7.89
CA ASN A 378 4.81 -29.59 7.08
C ASN A 378 5.18 -30.70 6.06
N PRO A 379 4.26 -31.60 5.68
CA PRO A 379 4.55 -32.64 4.68
C PRO A 379 4.98 -32.11 3.30
N ASN A 380 4.73 -30.84 2.98
CA ASN A 380 5.17 -30.23 1.72
C ASN A 380 6.57 -29.58 1.78
N ARG A 381 7.27 -29.64 2.92
CA ARG A 381 8.62 -29.07 3.05
C ARG A 381 9.68 -30.00 2.46
N ALA A 382 10.83 -29.43 2.16
CA ALA A 382 11.99 -30.20 1.73
C ALA A 382 12.55 -31.05 2.87
N THR A 383 13.00 -32.27 2.54
CA THR A 383 13.66 -33.19 3.47
C THR A 383 15.17 -32.95 3.58
N ASN A 384 15.71 -32.13 2.68
CA ASN A 384 17.14 -32.02 2.43
C ASN A 384 17.61 -30.56 2.23
N VAL A 385 17.08 -29.61 3.03
CA VAL A 385 17.45 -28.19 2.94
C VAL A 385 18.95 -27.99 3.19
N PRO A 386 19.73 -27.47 2.24
CA PRO A 386 21.16 -27.20 2.44
C PRO A 386 21.38 -26.02 3.39
N VAL A 387 22.21 -26.24 4.41
CA VAL A 387 22.61 -25.21 5.38
C VAL A 387 24.13 -25.19 5.51
N GLU A 388 24.72 -24.01 5.37
CA GLU A 388 26.13 -23.74 5.60
C GLU A 388 26.31 -22.94 6.90
N ILE A 389 27.16 -23.43 7.80
CA ILE A 389 27.50 -22.76 9.06
C ILE A 389 28.97 -22.33 8.98
N HIS A 390 29.21 -21.02 8.96
CA HIS A 390 30.55 -20.44 8.91
C HIS A 390 31.05 -20.19 10.33
N HIS A 391 32.03 -20.98 10.76
CA HIS A 391 32.60 -20.94 12.09
C HIS A 391 34.12 -20.74 12.04
N ARG A 392 34.78 -20.66 13.20
CA ARG A 392 36.21 -20.33 13.34
C ARG A 392 37.13 -21.24 12.51
N PHE A 393 36.77 -22.51 12.33
CA PHE A 393 37.58 -23.52 11.65
C PHE A 393 37.17 -23.79 10.20
N GLY A 394 36.20 -23.04 9.65
CA GLY A 394 35.76 -23.21 8.27
C GLY A 394 34.23 -23.22 8.12
N ILE A 395 33.74 -23.95 7.13
CA ILE A 395 32.32 -24.04 6.78
C ILE A 395 31.85 -25.48 6.98
N ALA A 396 30.94 -25.68 7.93
CA ALA A 396 30.21 -26.94 8.07
C ALA A 396 29.00 -26.92 7.13
N ARG A 397 28.74 -28.03 6.44
CA ARG A 397 27.60 -28.18 5.52
C ARG A 397 26.74 -29.33 6.00
N ILE A 398 25.45 -29.06 6.20
CA ILE A 398 24.47 -30.05 6.64
C ILE A 398 23.20 -29.96 5.80
N ARG A 399 22.35 -30.97 5.94
CA ARG A 399 21.03 -31.04 5.32
C ARG A 399 20.00 -31.14 6.44
N VAL A 400 18.93 -30.33 6.34
CA VAL A 400 17.86 -30.29 7.35
C VAL A 400 16.55 -30.78 6.73
N ASN A 401 15.90 -31.74 7.39
CA ASN A 401 14.56 -32.17 7.05
C ASN A 401 13.53 -31.25 7.70
N GLN A 402 12.83 -30.46 6.91
CA GLN A 402 11.80 -29.53 7.39
C GLN A 402 10.40 -30.14 7.41
N GLN A 403 10.23 -31.43 7.10
CA GLN A 403 8.97 -32.13 7.33
C GLN A 403 8.83 -32.60 8.77
N GLU A 404 9.96 -32.81 9.45
CA GLU A 404 10.00 -33.25 10.84
C GLU A 404 9.76 -32.08 11.79
N THR A 405 8.99 -32.32 12.85
CA THR A 405 8.81 -31.31 13.91
C THR A 405 10.16 -31.09 14.60
N PRO A 406 10.65 -29.83 14.72
CA PRO A 406 11.92 -29.56 15.36
C PRO A 406 11.99 -30.10 16.79
N ALA A 407 13.10 -30.73 17.15
CA ALA A 407 13.23 -31.47 18.41
C ALA A 407 13.22 -30.60 19.68
N ILE A 408 13.53 -29.30 19.56
CA ILE A 408 13.66 -28.38 20.69
C ILE A 408 12.40 -27.51 20.74
N ASP A 409 11.61 -27.71 21.79
CA ASP A 409 10.34 -27.00 22.06
C ASP A 409 9.32 -27.08 20.91
N GLY A 410 9.48 -28.05 19.99
CA GLY A 410 8.66 -28.18 18.78
C GLY A 410 8.91 -27.12 17.71
N PHE A 411 9.97 -26.31 17.84
CA PHE A 411 10.19 -25.12 17.01
C PHE A 411 11.64 -24.88 16.56
N ALA A 412 12.63 -25.25 17.37
CA ALA A 412 14.04 -25.11 17.01
C ALA A 412 14.70 -26.48 16.74
N SER A 413 15.55 -26.53 15.72
CA SER A 413 16.40 -27.69 15.40
C SER A 413 17.86 -27.31 15.58
N SER A 414 18.62 -28.16 16.28
CA SER A 414 20.05 -27.95 16.46
C SER A 414 20.79 -28.26 15.16
N LEU A 415 21.61 -27.30 14.71
CA LEU A 415 22.52 -27.48 13.59
C LEU A 415 23.89 -28.01 14.04
N GLY A 416 24.17 -27.97 15.36
CA GLY A 416 25.43 -28.38 15.95
C GLY A 416 26.02 -27.33 16.88
N SER A 417 27.19 -27.62 17.43
CA SER A 417 27.95 -26.68 18.26
C SER A 417 29.27 -26.35 17.59
N TYR A 418 29.53 -25.06 17.45
CA TYR A 418 30.68 -24.56 16.70
C TYR A 418 31.36 -23.44 17.46
N GLU A 419 32.67 -23.33 17.30
CA GLU A 419 33.43 -22.22 17.87
C GLU A 419 33.42 -21.02 16.93
N PHE A 420 33.11 -19.84 17.45
CA PHE A 420 33.07 -18.59 16.70
C PHE A 420 34.09 -17.59 17.25
N ASN A 421 34.54 -16.68 16.39
CA ASN A 421 35.27 -15.48 16.81
C ASN A 421 34.23 -14.38 17.15
N GLU A 422 34.40 -13.19 16.59
CA GLU A 422 33.52 -12.03 16.83
C GLU A 422 32.23 -12.02 15.98
N SER A 423 32.02 -13.00 15.11
CA SER A 423 30.78 -13.09 14.30
C SER A 423 30.41 -14.53 13.97
N GLY A 424 29.11 -14.75 13.76
CA GLY A 424 28.54 -15.99 13.25
C GLY A 424 27.75 -15.75 11.98
N MET A 425 27.78 -16.72 11.06
CA MET A 425 27.02 -16.65 9.82
C MET A 425 26.49 -18.02 9.43
N VAL A 426 25.21 -18.06 9.07
CA VAL A 426 24.51 -19.23 8.54
C VAL A 426 23.89 -18.86 7.19
N VAL A 427 24.08 -19.72 6.19
CA VAL A 427 23.45 -19.59 4.87
C VAL A 427 22.52 -20.76 4.64
N ILE A 428 21.29 -20.46 4.26
CA ILE A 428 20.26 -21.45 3.91
C ILE A 428 19.96 -21.28 2.43
N GLY A 429 20.03 -22.38 1.67
CA GLY A 429 19.76 -22.38 0.23
C GLY A 429 18.62 -23.32 -0.17
N ASN A 430 18.30 -23.37 -1.46
CA ASN A 430 17.35 -24.33 -2.02
C ASN A 430 17.92 -25.18 -3.16
N GLU A 431 19.24 -25.37 -3.20
CA GLU A 431 19.87 -26.21 -4.22
C GLU A 431 19.63 -27.71 -3.96
N GLY A 432 19.02 -28.37 -4.94
CA GLY A 432 18.70 -29.78 -4.95
C GLY A 432 17.57 -30.18 -4.00
N THR A 433 16.73 -29.23 -3.55
CA THR A 433 15.69 -29.52 -2.57
C THR A 433 14.46 -30.19 -3.20
N ASP A 434 13.83 -31.10 -2.46
CA ASP A 434 12.69 -31.93 -2.89
C ASP A 434 11.31 -31.38 -2.45
N GLY A 435 11.27 -30.17 -1.90
CA GLY A 435 10.04 -29.51 -1.45
C GLY A 435 10.25 -28.04 -1.11
N HIS A 436 9.28 -27.44 -0.43
CA HIS A 436 9.38 -26.04 0.01
C HIS A 436 10.51 -25.85 1.02
N VAL A 437 11.34 -24.84 0.79
CA VAL A 437 12.35 -24.38 1.77
C VAL A 437 11.78 -23.24 2.58
N ILE A 438 11.86 -23.36 3.91
CA ILE A 438 11.43 -22.34 4.87
C ILE A 438 12.64 -21.69 5.51
N ILE A 439 12.57 -20.37 5.65
CA ILE A 439 13.46 -19.58 6.49
C ILE A 439 12.61 -18.80 7.49
N ASP A 440 13.03 -18.82 8.75
CA ASP A 440 12.39 -18.15 9.89
C ASP A 440 13.51 -17.46 10.68
N ALA A 441 14.00 -18.02 11.79
CA ALA A 441 15.13 -17.45 12.52
C ALA A 441 16.31 -18.41 12.73
N VAL A 442 17.51 -17.85 12.88
CA VAL A 442 18.73 -18.56 13.32
C VAL A 442 19.17 -18.04 14.68
N GLN A 443 19.55 -18.96 15.57
CA GLN A 443 19.88 -18.70 16.97
C GLN A 443 21.29 -19.19 17.30
N TRP A 444 22.05 -18.40 18.05
CA TRP A 444 23.35 -18.75 18.61
C TRP A 444 23.30 -18.69 20.14
N ILE A 445 23.44 -19.83 20.79
CA ILE A 445 23.41 -19.96 22.25
C ILE A 445 24.81 -20.26 22.75
N ARG A 446 25.38 -19.37 23.58
CA ARG A 446 26.68 -19.62 24.20
C ARG A 446 26.62 -20.88 25.07
N LYS A 447 27.57 -21.80 24.85
CA LYS A 447 27.83 -22.96 25.71
C LYS A 447 28.86 -22.66 26.78
#